data_AF-A0A3P6GUV7-F1
#
_entry.id   AF-A0A3P6GUV7-F1
#
_cell.length_a   1.000
_cell.length_b   1.000
_cell.length_c   1.000
_cell.angle_alpha   90.00
_cell.angle_beta   90.00
_cell.angle_gamma   90.00
#
_symmetry.space_group_name_H-M   'P 1'
#
loop_
_entity.id
_entity.type
_entity.pdbx_description
1 polymer ?
#
loop_
_entity_poly.entity_id
_entity_poly.type
_entity_poly.pdbx_seq_one_letter_code
_entity_poly.pdbx_strand_id
1 'polypeptide(L)'
;MENWNLASLPNSIIHQILSKVAKNSIRDFGSARVAFLGFKEIGREDYFYRSANLTFMNEWIEEVNALTTLRLRCYHFGNPEAIYLRGMYEFFMLHLVHEGREKIRLAGERECLLEKYVDGMMNLAFSVDDRGLVHNYPNFTREHVNRMSHIITAPELSGHWDYDKPGMFLSVFERIDANVSYAAGALE
;
A
#
# COMPACT_ATOMS: atom_id res chain seq x y z
N MET A 1 13.43 -13.93 37.53
CA MET A 1 12.78 -13.41 36.32
C MET A 1 12.28 -14.61 35.55
N GLU A 2 10.97 -14.79 35.43
CA GLU A 2 10.43 -15.79 34.52
C GLU A 2 10.93 -15.46 33.12
N ASN A 3 11.49 -16.46 32.44
CA ASN A 3 11.96 -16.30 31.08
C ASN A 3 10.74 -16.35 30.16
N TRP A 4 10.24 -15.19 29.75
CA TRP A 4 9.10 -15.09 28.83
C TRP A 4 9.55 -15.55 27.44
N ASN A 5 9.36 -16.85 27.18
CA ASN A 5 9.72 -17.44 25.90
C ASN A 5 8.56 -17.26 24.91
N LEU A 6 8.78 -16.43 23.88
CA LEU A 6 7.85 -16.26 22.78
C LEU A 6 7.49 -17.58 22.08
N ALA A 7 8.43 -18.54 22.04
CA ALA A 7 8.20 -19.85 21.43
C ALA A 7 7.25 -20.75 22.22
N SER A 8 6.98 -20.46 23.50
CA SER A 8 6.00 -21.21 24.29
C SER A 8 4.59 -20.64 24.23
N LEU A 9 4.38 -19.50 23.56
CA LEU A 9 3.06 -18.91 23.43
C LEU A 9 2.19 -19.68 22.42
N PRO A 10 0.88 -19.81 22.65
CA PRO A 10 -0.04 -20.34 21.63
C PRO A 10 -0.01 -19.48 20.36
N ASN A 11 -0.16 -20.12 19.19
CA ASN A 11 -0.18 -19.42 17.89
C ASN A 11 -1.22 -18.30 17.83
N SER A 12 -2.36 -18.45 18.51
CA SER A 12 -3.39 -17.39 18.60
C SER A 12 -2.87 -16.11 19.26
N ILE A 13 -2.02 -16.23 20.29
CA ILE A 13 -1.41 -15.09 20.97
C ILE A 13 -0.31 -14.48 20.10
N ILE A 14 0.52 -15.32 19.48
CA ILE A 14 1.56 -14.87 18.53
C ILE A 14 0.92 -14.09 17.38
N HIS A 15 -0.19 -14.60 16.82
CA HIS A 15 -0.95 -13.93 15.77
C HIS A 15 -1.53 -12.58 16.25
N GLN A 16 -2.11 -12.51 17.46
CA GLN A 16 -2.62 -11.25 18.01
C GLN A 16 -1.52 -10.20 18.20
N ILE A 17 -0.37 -10.59 18.74
CA ILE A 17 0.79 -9.72 18.91
C ILE A 17 1.23 -9.20 17.54
N LEU A 18 1.45 -10.10 16.59
CA LEU A 18 1.93 -9.74 15.26
C LEU A 18 0.90 -8.88 14.50
N SER A 19 -0.40 -9.14 14.66
CA SER A 19 -1.48 -8.33 14.07
C SER A 19 -1.43 -6.90 14.59
N LYS A 20 -1.20 -6.73 15.90
CA LYS A 20 -1.05 -5.40 16.50
C LYS A 20 0.18 -4.68 15.98
N VAL A 21 1.30 -5.38 15.82
CA VAL A 21 2.52 -4.83 15.21
C VAL A 21 2.25 -4.38 13.77
N ALA A 22 1.67 -5.25 12.93
CA ALA A 22 1.37 -4.97 11.53
C ALA A 22 0.45 -3.76 11.31
N LYS A 23 -0.55 -3.58 12.19
CA LYS A 23 -1.49 -2.45 12.15
C LYS A 23 -0.88 -1.13 12.63
N ASN A 24 0.24 -1.16 13.35
CA ASN A 24 0.89 0.02 13.88
C ASN A 24 2.10 0.45 13.04
N SER A 25 2.92 -0.51 12.59
CA SER A 25 4.20 -0.23 11.95
C SER A 25 4.60 -1.37 11.02
N ILE A 26 4.60 -1.09 9.71
CA ILE A 26 5.03 -2.06 8.71
C ILE A 26 6.52 -2.40 8.83
N ARG A 27 7.33 -1.44 9.28
CA ARG A 27 8.76 -1.64 9.57
C ARG A 27 8.94 -2.65 10.69
N ASP A 28 8.24 -2.46 11.81
CA ASP A 28 8.37 -3.36 12.96
C ASP A 28 7.78 -4.74 12.65
N PHE A 29 6.77 -4.81 11.79
CA PHE A 29 6.25 -6.08 11.28
C PHE A 29 7.31 -6.83 10.46
N GLY A 30 8.02 -6.14 9.56
CA GLY A 30 9.15 -6.69 8.84
C GLY A 30 10.24 -7.21 9.79
N SER A 31 10.66 -6.37 10.74
CA SER A 31 11.66 -6.72 11.75
C SER A 31 11.25 -7.92 12.61
N ALA A 32 10.00 -7.98 13.05
CA ALA A 32 9.47 -9.08 13.87
C ALA A 32 9.54 -10.43 13.13
N ARG A 33 9.21 -10.44 11.83
CA ARG A 33 9.27 -11.64 10.98
C ARG A 33 10.69 -12.15 10.73
N VAL A 34 11.69 -11.27 10.80
CA VAL A 34 13.10 -11.66 10.69
C VAL A 34 13.62 -12.18 12.04
N ALA A 35 13.18 -11.57 13.14
CA ALA A 35 13.69 -11.86 14.49
C ALA A 35 13.17 -13.17 15.10
N PHE A 36 11.99 -13.65 14.71
CA PHE A 36 11.36 -14.83 15.32
C PHE A 36 10.64 -15.73 14.30
N LEU A 37 10.96 -17.02 14.31
CA LEU A 37 10.39 -17.99 13.36
C LEU A 37 8.87 -18.11 13.46
N GLY A 38 8.29 -18.06 14.67
CA GLY A 38 6.83 -18.10 14.83
C GLY A 38 6.14 -16.90 14.17
N PHE A 39 6.75 -15.71 14.23
CA PHE A 39 6.25 -14.55 13.49
C PHE A 39 6.48 -14.67 12.00
N LYS A 40 7.61 -15.26 11.57
CA LYS A 40 7.90 -15.48 10.14
C LYS A 40 6.83 -16.31 9.46
N GLU A 41 6.43 -17.42 10.09
CA GLU A 41 5.44 -18.33 9.52
C GLU A 41 4.03 -17.74 9.57
N ILE A 42 3.58 -17.26 10.73
CA ILE A 42 2.26 -16.64 10.87
C ILE A 42 2.14 -15.37 10.00
N GLY A 43 3.19 -14.56 9.95
CA GLY A 43 3.22 -13.31 9.18
C GLY A 43 3.22 -13.49 7.65
N ARG A 44 3.13 -14.73 7.14
CA ARG A 44 2.88 -15.02 5.71
C ARG A 44 1.41 -15.19 5.38
N GLU A 45 0.53 -15.25 6.38
CA GLU A 45 -0.91 -15.40 6.15
C GLU A 45 -1.50 -14.16 5.46
N ASP A 46 -2.42 -14.39 4.53
CA ASP A 46 -3.10 -13.37 3.71
C ASP A 46 -3.71 -12.23 4.54
N TYR A 47 -4.16 -12.57 5.75
CA TYR A 47 -4.67 -11.62 6.74
C TYR A 47 -3.73 -10.43 6.96
N PHE A 48 -2.42 -10.67 7.05
CA PHE A 48 -1.45 -9.61 7.31
C PHE A 48 -1.30 -8.68 6.12
N TYR A 49 -1.32 -9.22 4.89
CA TYR A 49 -1.26 -8.38 3.70
C TYR A 49 -2.52 -7.53 3.53
N ARG A 50 -3.68 -8.06 3.90
CA ARG A 50 -4.95 -7.32 3.86
C ARG A 50 -5.04 -6.23 4.93
N SER A 51 -4.47 -6.43 6.12
CA SER A 51 -4.72 -5.59 7.30
C SER A 51 -3.53 -4.76 7.78
N ALA A 52 -2.36 -4.91 7.18
CA ALA A 52 -1.18 -4.12 7.53
C ALA A 52 -1.39 -2.62 7.26
N ASN A 53 -0.87 -1.79 8.16
CA ASN A 53 -0.96 -0.35 8.02
C ASN A 53 0.18 0.17 7.13
N LEU A 54 -0.19 0.75 5.99
CA LEU A 54 0.74 1.29 5.00
C LEU A 54 0.82 2.83 5.01
N THR A 55 0.12 3.49 5.94
CA THR A 55 -0.01 4.96 5.99
C THR A 55 1.32 5.69 5.99
N PHE A 56 2.32 5.16 6.70
CA PHE A 56 3.65 5.77 6.84
C PHE A 56 4.72 5.03 6.04
N MET A 57 4.34 4.22 5.04
CA MET A 57 5.30 3.48 4.21
C MET A 57 6.06 4.37 3.20
N ASN A 58 6.25 5.65 3.53
CA ASN A 58 7.12 6.59 2.82
C ASN A 58 8.48 6.74 3.53
N GLU A 59 8.69 6.10 4.69
CA GLU A 59 9.98 6.08 5.37
C GLU A 59 10.98 5.21 4.61
N TRP A 60 11.78 5.86 3.74
CA TRP A 60 13.15 5.53 3.35
C TRP A 60 13.60 4.07 3.59
N ILE A 61 13.43 3.22 2.59
CA ILE A 61 14.14 1.92 2.53
C ILE A 61 14.79 1.81 1.14
N GLU A 62 16.11 1.69 1.16
CA GLU A 62 16.98 1.65 -0.03
C GLU A 62 16.79 0.38 -0.88
N GLU A 63 16.13 -0.66 -0.36
CA GLU A 63 15.82 -1.89 -1.10
C GLU A 63 14.40 -1.88 -1.69
N VAL A 64 14.29 -1.28 -2.88
CA VAL A 64 13.03 -1.13 -3.62
C VAL A 64 12.32 -2.48 -3.88
N ASN A 65 13.06 -3.59 -3.99
CA ASN A 65 12.50 -4.90 -4.35
C ASN A 65 11.59 -5.55 -3.28
N ALA A 66 12.02 -5.56 -2.01
CA ALA A 66 11.26 -6.24 -0.95
C ALA A 66 9.99 -5.46 -0.58
N LEU A 67 10.10 -4.13 -0.51
CA LEU A 67 8.96 -3.24 -0.30
C LEU A 67 7.97 -3.28 -1.46
N THR A 68 8.44 -3.25 -2.71
CA THR A 68 7.56 -3.34 -3.87
C THR A 68 6.79 -4.65 -3.86
N THR A 69 7.45 -5.77 -3.56
CA THR A 69 6.78 -7.08 -3.42
C THR A 69 5.72 -7.06 -2.32
N LEU A 70 6.03 -6.47 -1.16
CA LEU A 70 5.08 -6.35 -0.05
C LEU A 70 3.86 -5.49 -0.41
N ARG A 71 4.08 -4.31 -1.00
CA ARG A 71 3.02 -3.40 -1.44
C ARG A 71 2.10 -4.07 -2.46
N LEU A 72 2.68 -4.81 -3.40
CA LEU A 72 1.92 -5.56 -4.41
C LEU A 72 1.09 -6.68 -3.79
N ARG A 73 1.64 -7.43 -2.83
CA ARG A 73 0.85 -8.42 -2.08
C ARG A 73 -0.30 -7.75 -1.32
N CYS A 74 -0.03 -6.65 -0.62
CA CYS A 74 -1.09 -5.90 0.06
C CYS A 74 -2.17 -5.44 -0.92
N TYR A 75 -1.79 -4.92 -2.09
CA TYR A 75 -2.72 -4.54 -3.14
C TYR A 75 -3.54 -5.74 -3.64
N HIS A 76 -2.89 -6.87 -3.93
CA HIS A 76 -3.53 -8.12 -4.38
C HIS A 76 -4.57 -8.63 -3.36
N PHE A 77 -4.20 -8.66 -2.08
CA PHE A 77 -5.10 -9.05 -0.99
C PHE A 77 -6.10 -7.95 -0.60
N GLY A 78 -6.10 -6.85 -1.34
CA GLY A 78 -7.15 -5.86 -1.26
C GLY A 78 -7.05 -4.91 -0.08
N ASN A 79 -5.84 -4.66 0.41
CA ASN A 79 -5.57 -3.70 1.48
C ASN A 79 -6.03 -2.28 1.05
N PRO A 80 -6.84 -1.60 1.87
CA PRO A 80 -7.37 -0.27 1.55
C PRO A 80 -6.27 0.76 1.30
N GLU A 81 -5.24 0.81 2.14
CA GLU A 81 -4.15 1.77 1.98
C GLU A 81 -3.32 1.50 0.72
N ALA A 82 -3.09 0.24 0.35
CA ALA A 82 -2.39 -0.13 -0.87
C ALA A 82 -3.17 0.30 -2.13
N ILE A 83 -4.49 0.11 -2.13
CA ILE A 83 -5.38 0.56 -3.20
C ILE A 83 -5.37 2.08 -3.29
N TYR A 84 -5.46 2.77 -2.15
CA TYR A 84 -5.38 4.23 -2.07
C TYR A 84 -4.06 4.76 -2.64
N LEU A 85 -2.91 4.21 -2.20
CA LEU A 85 -1.59 4.61 -2.67
C LEU A 85 -1.45 4.40 -4.18
N ARG A 86 -2.00 3.30 -4.71
CA ARG A 86 -2.04 3.04 -6.16
C ARG A 86 -2.90 4.07 -6.89
N GLY A 87 -4.08 4.39 -6.36
CA GLY A 87 -4.97 5.40 -6.93
C GLY A 87 -4.34 6.78 -6.96
N MET A 88 -3.66 7.18 -5.88
CA MET A 88 -2.89 8.42 -5.80
C MET A 88 -1.79 8.48 -6.86
N TYR A 89 -1.04 7.39 -7.02
CA TYR A 89 0.00 7.30 -8.02
C TYR A 89 -0.57 7.39 -9.45
N GLU A 90 -1.63 6.65 -9.77
CA GLU A 90 -2.27 6.72 -11.09
C GLU A 90 -2.85 8.10 -11.39
N PHE A 91 -3.46 8.75 -10.39
CA PHE A 91 -4.06 10.07 -10.54
C PHE A 91 -3.00 11.17 -10.71
N PHE A 92 -2.03 11.26 -9.79
CA PHE A 92 -1.07 12.37 -9.73
C PHE A 92 0.18 12.17 -10.59
N MET A 93 0.64 10.93 -10.77
CA MET A 93 1.89 10.63 -11.47
C MET A 93 1.66 10.19 -12.91
N LEU A 94 0.71 9.27 -13.14
CA LEU A 94 0.46 8.74 -14.48
C LEU A 94 -0.59 9.54 -15.25
N HIS A 95 -1.24 10.51 -14.62
CA HIS A 95 -2.33 11.30 -15.20
C HIS A 95 -3.53 10.46 -15.69
N LEU A 96 -3.71 9.26 -15.12
CA LEU A 96 -4.86 8.39 -15.34
C LEU A 96 -6.00 8.80 -14.40
N VAL A 97 -6.62 9.94 -14.71
CA VAL A 97 -7.54 10.64 -13.80
C VAL A 97 -8.72 9.75 -13.38
N HIS A 98 -9.34 9.03 -14.31
CA HIS A 98 -10.51 8.21 -14.01
C HIS A 98 -10.14 6.95 -13.22
N GLU A 99 -9.09 6.25 -13.65
CA GLU A 99 -8.62 5.01 -13.03
C GLU A 99 -8.09 5.25 -11.62
N GLY A 100 -7.32 6.33 -11.44
CA GLY A 100 -6.80 6.73 -10.14
C GLY A 100 -7.92 7.12 -9.18
N ARG A 101 -8.91 7.89 -9.65
CA ARG A 101 -10.05 8.32 -8.85
C ARG A 101 -10.95 7.15 -8.44
N GLU A 102 -11.21 6.21 -9.35
CA GLU A 102 -11.99 5.02 -9.03
C GLU A 102 -11.31 4.16 -7.96
N LYS A 103 -9.98 4.04 -8.01
CA LYS A 103 -9.22 3.34 -6.95
C LYS A 103 -9.26 4.07 -5.62
N ILE A 104 -9.13 5.40 -5.62
CA ILE A 104 -9.25 6.20 -4.39
C ILE A 104 -10.62 5.93 -3.77
N ARG A 105 -11.71 6.05 -4.53
CA ARG A 105 -13.08 5.76 -4.08
C ARG A 105 -13.22 4.33 -3.53
N LEU A 106 -12.69 3.32 -4.24
CA LEU A 106 -12.70 1.92 -3.80
C LEU A 106 -11.95 1.72 -2.47
N ALA A 107 -10.88 2.46 -2.22
CA ALA A 107 -10.18 2.41 -0.94
C ALA A 107 -11.05 2.92 0.21
N GLY A 108 -11.89 3.94 -0.04
CA GLY A 108 -12.85 4.48 0.92
C GLY A 108 -13.96 3.49 1.27
N GLU A 109 -14.48 2.76 0.29
CA GLU A 109 -15.41 1.64 0.51
C GLU A 109 -14.81 0.53 1.38
N ARG A 110 -13.48 0.45 1.42
CA ARG A 110 -12.71 -0.50 2.25
C ARG A 110 -12.18 0.11 3.54
N GLU A 111 -12.76 1.23 3.97
CA GLU A 111 -12.46 1.90 5.24
C GLU A 111 -11.05 2.54 5.31
N CYS A 112 -10.45 2.89 4.17
CA CYS A 112 -9.23 3.72 4.17
C CYS A 112 -9.53 5.10 4.75
N LEU A 113 -8.98 5.44 5.93
CA LEU A 113 -9.23 6.73 6.57
C LEU A 113 -8.68 7.93 5.78
N LEU A 114 -7.64 7.72 4.95
CA LEU A 114 -7.04 8.77 4.13
C LEU A 114 -7.92 9.17 2.94
N GLU A 115 -8.78 8.26 2.47
CA GLU A 115 -9.63 8.49 1.31
C GLU A 115 -10.57 9.67 1.53
N LYS A 116 -11.29 9.72 2.66
CA LYS A 116 -12.29 10.77 2.92
C LYS A 116 -11.70 12.17 2.86
N TYR A 117 -10.49 12.33 3.38
CA TYR A 117 -9.78 13.60 3.32
C TYR A 117 -9.40 13.94 1.89
N VAL A 118 -8.79 13.00 1.16
CA VAL A 118 -8.31 13.26 -0.20
C VAL A 118 -9.45 13.43 -1.20
N ASP A 119 -10.48 12.60 -1.18
CA ASP A 119 -11.63 12.77 -2.07
C ASP A 119 -12.34 14.10 -1.80
N GLY A 120 -12.48 14.48 -0.53
CA GLY A 120 -12.96 15.82 -0.14
C GLY A 120 -12.10 16.94 -0.72
N MET A 121 -10.77 16.87 -0.57
CA MET A 121 -9.84 17.84 -1.14
C MET A 121 -9.87 17.85 -2.67
N MET A 122 -10.03 16.69 -3.32
CA MET A 122 -10.16 16.57 -4.77
C MET A 122 -11.46 17.21 -5.26
N ASN A 123 -12.59 16.98 -4.59
CA ASN A 123 -13.87 17.60 -4.91
C ASN A 123 -13.84 19.12 -4.73
N LEU A 124 -13.09 19.61 -3.74
CA LEU A 124 -12.88 21.05 -3.56
C LEU A 124 -12.00 21.62 -4.68
N ALA A 125 -10.87 20.98 -4.96
CA ALA A 125 -9.88 21.49 -5.91
C ALA A 125 -10.30 21.33 -7.38
N PHE A 126 -11.07 20.29 -7.70
CA PHE A 126 -11.35 19.85 -9.05
C PHE A 126 -12.81 19.44 -9.27
N SER A 127 -13.32 19.71 -10.46
CA SER A 127 -14.52 19.10 -11.05
C SER A 127 -14.13 18.25 -12.26
N VAL A 128 -15.02 17.37 -12.72
CA VAL A 128 -14.83 16.59 -13.95
C VAL A 128 -15.95 16.97 -14.92
N ASP A 129 -15.60 17.45 -16.10
CA ASP A 129 -16.52 17.68 -17.22
C ASP A 129 -16.17 16.76 -18.41
N ASP A 130 -16.90 16.89 -19.51
CA ASP A 130 -16.69 16.09 -20.74
C ASP A 130 -15.29 16.29 -21.36
N ARG A 131 -14.53 17.30 -20.91
CA ARG A 131 -13.17 17.62 -21.36
C ARG A 131 -12.09 17.21 -20.34
N GLY A 132 -12.48 16.63 -19.20
CA GLY A 132 -11.58 16.10 -18.19
C GLY A 132 -11.58 16.91 -16.89
N LEU A 133 -10.40 16.99 -16.24
CA LEU A 133 -10.25 17.66 -14.94
C LEU A 133 -10.31 19.19 -15.09
N VAL A 134 -11.29 19.81 -14.43
CA VAL A 134 -11.49 21.26 -14.35
C VAL A 134 -11.11 21.74 -12.96
N HIS A 135 -10.34 22.82 -12.84
CA HIS A 135 -9.96 23.37 -11.53
C HIS A 135 -11.05 24.31 -11.02
N ASN A 136 -11.55 24.08 -9.81
CA ASN A 136 -12.56 24.95 -9.19
C ASN A 136 -11.96 26.25 -8.65
N TYR A 137 -10.63 26.28 -8.48
CA TYR A 137 -9.88 27.47 -8.09
C TYR A 137 -9.14 28.01 -9.32
N PRO A 138 -9.61 29.10 -9.96
CA PRO A 138 -9.02 29.60 -11.20
C PRO A 138 -7.55 30.04 -11.06
N ASN A 139 -7.12 30.38 -9.85
CA ASN A 139 -5.73 30.71 -9.54
C ASN A 139 -4.86 29.46 -9.26
N PHE A 140 -5.47 28.30 -9.06
CA PHE A 140 -4.78 27.02 -8.85
C PHE A 140 -4.66 26.28 -10.18
N THR A 141 -3.72 26.75 -10.99
CA THR A 141 -3.48 26.21 -12.34
C THR A 141 -2.87 24.80 -12.33
N ARG A 142 -2.95 24.10 -13.47
CA ARG A 142 -2.22 22.85 -13.73
C ARG A 142 -0.71 22.96 -13.47
N GLU A 143 -0.14 24.15 -13.66
CA GLU A 143 1.27 24.41 -13.32
C GLU A 143 1.55 24.26 -11.83
N HIS A 144 0.63 24.69 -10.95
CA HIS A 144 0.78 24.47 -9.50
C HIS A 144 0.74 22.99 -9.16
N VAL A 145 -0.17 22.22 -9.78
CA VAL A 145 -0.21 20.74 -9.64
C VAL A 145 1.10 20.12 -10.10
N ASN A 146 1.63 20.53 -11.25
CA ASN A 146 2.92 20.06 -11.74
C ASN A 146 4.09 20.45 -10.82
N ARG A 147 4.08 21.64 -10.22
CA ARG A 147 5.09 22.07 -9.24
C ARG A 147 5.01 21.29 -7.94
N MET A 148 3.81 21.05 -7.41
CA MET A 148 3.63 20.22 -6.21
C MET A 148 4.01 18.77 -6.50
N SER A 149 3.61 18.23 -7.66
CA SER A 149 4.08 16.93 -8.14
C SER A 149 5.61 16.91 -8.20
N HIS A 150 6.25 17.92 -8.82
CA HIS A 150 7.71 18.02 -8.86
C HIS A 150 8.36 18.05 -7.46
N ILE A 151 7.78 18.76 -6.50
CA ILE A 151 8.26 18.81 -5.11
C ILE A 151 8.11 17.45 -4.41
N ILE A 152 6.97 16.77 -4.60
CA ILE A 152 6.70 15.44 -4.03
C ILE A 152 7.58 14.37 -4.70
N THR A 153 7.90 14.55 -5.98
CA THR A 153 8.61 13.59 -6.84
C THR A 153 10.11 13.85 -6.94
N ALA A 154 10.58 14.96 -6.39
CA ALA A 154 11.99 15.29 -6.33
C ALA A 154 12.76 14.05 -5.82
N PRO A 155 13.83 13.61 -6.51
CA PRO A 155 14.52 12.36 -6.18
C PRO A 155 14.99 12.27 -4.71
N GLU A 156 15.15 13.43 -4.07
CA GLU A 156 15.51 13.60 -2.66
C GLU A 156 14.36 13.26 -1.68
N LEU A 157 13.12 13.13 -2.16
CA LEU A 157 11.91 12.92 -1.36
C LEU A 157 11.05 11.74 -1.86
N SER A 158 11.19 11.34 -3.13
CA SER A 158 10.39 10.26 -3.72
C SER A 158 11.11 8.92 -3.58
N GLY A 159 10.83 8.23 -2.46
CA GLY A 159 11.08 6.80 -2.39
C GLY A 159 10.44 6.13 -3.61
N HIS A 160 11.25 5.68 -4.56
CA HIS A 160 10.81 5.24 -5.88
C HIS A 160 9.63 4.27 -5.78
N TRP A 161 8.49 4.68 -6.34
CA TRP A 161 7.44 3.77 -6.71
C TRP A 161 7.86 3.17 -8.05
N ASP A 162 8.60 2.06 -8.06
CA ASP A 162 9.05 1.35 -9.27
C ASP A 162 7.89 0.81 -10.16
N TYR A 163 6.68 1.32 -9.98
CA TYR A 163 5.49 1.11 -10.80
C TYR A 163 5.51 1.83 -12.15
N ASP A 164 6.53 2.66 -12.42
CA ASP A 164 6.65 3.51 -13.62
C ASP A 164 6.59 2.73 -14.94
N LYS A 165 6.78 1.40 -14.90
CA LYS A 165 6.65 0.52 -16.05
C LYS A 165 5.50 -0.47 -15.83
N PRO A 166 4.38 -0.36 -16.56
CA PRO A 166 3.28 -1.32 -16.50
C PRO A 166 3.74 -2.79 -16.62
N GLY A 167 4.75 -3.05 -17.46
CA GLY A 167 5.35 -4.38 -17.60
C GLY A 167 6.08 -4.89 -16.35
N MET A 168 6.73 -4.01 -15.58
CA MET A 168 7.36 -4.40 -14.31
C MET A 168 6.30 -4.77 -13.28
N PHE A 169 5.24 -3.96 -13.13
CA PHE A 169 4.12 -4.24 -12.24
C PHE A 169 3.50 -5.62 -12.53
N LEU A 170 3.15 -5.88 -13.79
CA LEU A 170 2.57 -7.17 -14.20
C LEU A 170 3.55 -8.33 -13.96
N SER A 171 4.82 -8.19 -14.32
CA SER A 171 5.81 -9.26 -14.11
C SER A 171 6.05 -9.60 -12.64
N VAL A 172 6.02 -8.62 -11.73
CA VAL A 172 6.15 -8.87 -10.30
C VAL A 172 4.87 -9.45 -9.74
N PHE A 173 3.71 -9.03 -10.25
CA PHE A 173 2.42 -9.61 -9.91
C PHE A 173 2.33 -11.09 -10.31
N GLU A 174 2.71 -11.44 -11.54
CA GLU A 174 2.79 -12.83 -12.02
C GLU A 174 3.74 -13.69 -11.17
N ARG A 175 4.89 -13.14 -10.74
CA ARG A 175 5.81 -13.81 -9.82
C ARG A 175 5.21 -14.00 -8.43
N ILE A 176 4.38 -13.08 -7.97
CA ILE A 176 3.66 -13.23 -6.69
C ILE A 176 2.62 -14.33 -6.82
N ASP A 177 1.80 -14.31 -7.86
CA ASP A 177 0.77 -15.34 -8.10
C ASP A 177 1.38 -16.75 -8.21
N ALA A 178 2.50 -16.89 -8.93
CA ALA A 178 3.25 -18.15 -9.01
C ALA A 178 3.76 -18.65 -7.65
N ASN A 179 4.08 -17.74 -6.72
CA ASN A 179 4.54 -18.07 -5.38
C ASN A 179 3.39 -18.25 -4.37
N VAL A 180 2.17 -17.81 -4.70
CA VAL A 180 0.95 -17.98 -3.86
C VAL A 180 0.21 -19.28 -4.24
N SER A 181 0.43 -19.84 -5.42
CA SER A 181 -0.27 -21.01 -5.98
C SER A 181 -0.03 -22.38 -5.30
N TYR A 182 0.38 -22.48 -4.03
CA TYR A 182 0.47 -23.77 -3.33
C TYR A 182 -0.16 -23.73 -1.94
N ALA A 183 -1.48 -23.90 -1.89
CA ALA A 183 -2.22 -24.45 -0.73
C ALA A 183 -3.67 -24.87 -1.05
N ALA A 184 -4.04 -25.10 -2.32
CA ALA A 184 -5.37 -25.62 -2.67
C ALA A 184 -5.21 -26.98 -3.36
N GLY A 185 -5.01 -28.03 -2.56
CA GLY A 185 -4.94 -29.40 -3.07
C GLY A 185 -4.20 -30.37 -2.15
N ALA A 186 -4.72 -30.60 -0.94
CA ALA A 186 -4.44 -31.80 -0.15
C ALA A 186 -5.44 -31.93 1.01
N LEU A 187 -6.71 -32.16 0.66
CA LEU A 187 -7.64 -32.90 1.52
C LEU A 187 -8.42 -33.84 0.59
N GLU A 188 -7.91 -35.07 0.49
CA GLU A 188 -8.78 -36.25 0.32
C GLU A 188 -9.62 -36.44 1.59
#